data_AF-A0A2N2KJK5-F1
#
_entry.id   AF-A0A2N2KJK5-F1
#
_cell.length_a   1.000
_cell.length_b   1.000
_cell.length_c   1.000
_cell.angle_alpha   90.00
_cell.angle_beta   90.00
_cell.angle_gamma   90.00
#
_symmetry.space_group_name_H-M   'P 1'
#
loop_
_entity.id
_entity.type
_entity.pdbx_description
1 polymer ?
#
loop_
_entity_poly.entity_id
_entity_poly.type
_entity_poly.pdbx_seq_one_letter_code
_entity_poly.pdbx_strand_id
1 'polypeptide(L)'
;MSLKKIDDPIFNEMEAAGKSGTEMARFFKCSNAAISRKRKRRQMAEPPESFLKLTEKQQKFVVAKLKGKSNTSSAMESYDCGSMGSARQLGQRLNNDPDIQTAYHALLYQVGIGKRRRAERLRDIVEAKDLTVSARGIELAAKLCGELRTDNIDITVNNYDPRAITAGIQELRQMIEEAKEEEANTIDITEEV
;
A
#
# COMPACT_ATOMS: atom_id res chain seq x y z
N MET A 1 -11.84 -40.75 -13.01
CA MET A 1 -12.15 -40.32 -14.40
C MET A 1 -11.34 -39.07 -14.71
N SER A 2 -10.50 -39.13 -15.74
CA SER A 2 -9.72 -37.97 -16.23
C SER A 2 -10.66 -36.87 -16.73
N LEU A 3 -10.49 -35.64 -16.25
CA LEU A 3 -11.21 -34.46 -16.76
C LEU A 3 -10.79 -34.24 -18.21
N LYS A 4 -11.70 -34.46 -19.17
CA LYS A 4 -11.47 -34.03 -20.56
C LYS A 4 -11.24 -32.52 -20.57
N LYS A 5 -10.10 -32.10 -21.14
CA LYS A 5 -9.72 -30.70 -21.25
C LYS A 5 -10.67 -30.01 -22.22
N ILE A 6 -11.27 -28.90 -21.80
CA ILE A 6 -12.10 -28.04 -22.67
C ILE A 6 -11.15 -27.06 -23.34
N ASP A 7 -11.11 -27.07 -24.67
CA ASP A 7 -10.28 -26.16 -25.46
C ASP A 7 -10.86 -24.75 -25.47
N ASP A 8 -10.05 -23.79 -25.01
CA ASP A 8 -10.40 -22.37 -24.88
C ASP A 8 -10.84 -21.68 -26.18
N PRO A 9 -10.15 -21.83 -27.34
CA PRO A 9 -10.55 -21.10 -28.55
C PRO A 9 -11.92 -21.56 -29.07
N ILE A 10 -12.15 -22.88 -29.11
CA ILE A 10 -13.43 -23.45 -29.59
C ILE A 10 -14.57 -23.13 -28.62
N PHE A 11 -14.27 -23.09 -27.31
CA PHE A 11 -15.24 -22.68 -26.30
C PHE A 11 -15.71 -21.24 -26.53
N ASN A 12 -14.77 -20.33 -26.84
CA ASN A 12 -15.08 -18.92 -27.10
C ASN A 12 -15.91 -18.75 -28.37
N GLU A 13 -15.61 -19.47 -29.45
CA GLU A 13 -16.40 -19.45 -30.69
C GLU A 13 -17.84 -19.92 -30.45
N MET A 14 -18.03 -21.02 -29.72
CA MET A 14 -19.37 -21.52 -29.41
C MET A 14 -20.17 -20.56 -28.53
N GLU A 15 -19.50 -19.85 -27.62
CA GLU A 15 -20.14 -18.86 -26.75
C GLU A 15 -20.50 -17.58 -27.49
N ALA A 16 -19.63 -17.10 -28.38
CA ALA A 16 -19.92 -15.99 -29.29
C ALA A 16 -21.08 -16.32 -30.25
N ALA A 17 -21.19 -17.58 -30.67
CA ALA A 17 -22.32 -18.09 -31.46
C ALA A 17 -23.62 -18.29 -30.65
N GLY A 18 -23.64 -17.99 -29.34
CA GLY A 18 -24.82 -18.05 -28.50
C GLY A 18 -25.30 -19.47 -28.15
N LYS A 19 -24.44 -20.50 -28.29
CA LYS A 19 -24.85 -21.89 -28.05
C LYS A 19 -25.20 -22.14 -26.58
N SER A 20 -26.18 -23.01 -26.35
CA SER A 20 -26.60 -23.38 -25.00
C SER A 20 -25.53 -24.20 -24.26
N GLY A 21 -25.51 -24.13 -22.93
CA GLY A 21 -24.55 -24.91 -22.13
C GLY A 21 -24.66 -26.42 -22.34
N THR A 22 -25.86 -26.91 -22.67
CA THR A 22 -26.16 -28.29 -23.06
C THR A 22 -25.54 -28.69 -24.39
N GLU A 23 -25.55 -27.80 -25.39
CA GLU A 23 -24.91 -28.05 -26.69
C GLU A 23 -23.39 -28.10 -26.55
N MET A 24 -22.81 -27.16 -25.78
CA MET A 24 -21.38 -27.15 -25.48
C MET A 24 -20.95 -28.42 -24.74
N ALA A 25 -21.74 -28.86 -23.75
CA ALA A 25 -21.46 -30.08 -22.99
C ALA A 25 -21.46 -31.34 -23.88
N ARG A 26 -22.42 -31.43 -24.82
CA ARG A 26 -22.47 -32.50 -25.83
C ARG A 26 -21.24 -32.46 -26.74
N PHE A 27 -20.88 -31.27 -27.25
CA PHE A 27 -19.74 -31.10 -28.14
C PHE A 27 -18.42 -31.51 -27.47
N PHE A 28 -18.14 -30.98 -26.27
CA PHE A 28 -16.93 -31.30 -25.50
C PHE A 28 -16.99 -32.65 -24.78
N LYS A 29 -18.09 -33.40 -24.91
CA LYS A 29 -18.34 -34.69 -24.24
C LYS A 29 -18.06 -34.62 -22.73
N CYS A 30 -18.53 -33.54 -22.10
CA CYS A 30 -18.36 -33.24 -20.67
C CYS A 30 -19.71 -32.93 -20.00
N SER A 31 -19.73 -32.73 -18.69
CA SER A 31 -20.96 -32.38 -17.97
C SER A 31 -21.30 -30.89 -18.08
N ASN A 32 -22.58 -30.53 -18.02
CA ASN A 32 -23.02 -29.13 -17.95
C ASN A 32 -22.32 -28.36 -16.81
N ALA A 33 -22.08 -29.02 -15.67
CA ALA A 33 -21.34 -28.44 -14.55
C ALA A 33 -19.87 -28.12 -14.89
N ALA A 34 -19.24 -28.83 -15.82
CA ALA A 34 -17.90 -28.50 -16.31
C ALA A 34 -17.92 -27.22 -17.16
N ILE A 35 -18.90 -27.09 -18.06
CA ILE A 35 -19.13 -25.89 -18.88
C ILE A 35 -19.43 -24.67 -17.98
N SER A 36 -20.35 -24.80 -17.02
CA SER A 36 -20.67 -23.69 -16.10
C SER A 36 -19.47 -23.25 -15.26
N ARG A 37 -18.64 -24.19 -14.80
CA ARG A 37 -17.39 -23.87 -14.10
C ARG A 37 -16.38 -23.17 -15.01
N LYS A 38 -16.27 -23.59 -16.27
CA LYS A 38 -15.39 -22.96 -17.27
C LYS A 38 -15.83 -21.52 -17.57
N ARG A 39 -17.12 -21.30 -17.85
CA ARG A 39 -17.71 -19.97 -18.04
C ARG A 39 -17.45 -19.05 -16.84
N LYS A 40 -17.69 -19.55 -15.62
CA LYS A 40 -17.41 -18.80 -14.39
C LYS A 40 -15.93 -18.45 -14.25
N ARG A 41 -15.00 -19.37 -14.53
CA ARG A 41 -13.55 -19.09 -14.50
C ARG A 41 -13.14 -18.02 -15.51
N ARG A 42 -13.73 -18.03 -16.71
CA ARG A 42 -13.49 -17.00 -17.74
C ARG A 42 -14.01 -15.64 -17.29
N GLN A 43 -15.24 -15.56 -16.77
CA GLN A 43 -15.78 -14.32 -16.21
C GLN A 43 -14.93 -13.77 -15.05
N MET A 44 -14.28 -14.67 -14.29
CA MET A 44 -13.30 -14.31 -13.26
C MET A 44 -11.91 -13.98 -13.82
N ALA A 45 -11.65 -14.14 -15.12
CA ALA A 45 -10.40 -13.75 -15.77
C ALA A 45 -10.52 -12.36 -16.44
N GLU A 46 -11.71 -11.97 -16.86
CA GLU A 46 -11.96 -10.63 -17.41
C GLU A 46 -11.88 -9.58 -16.29
N PRO A 47 -11.16 -8.46 -16.49
CA PRO A 47 -11.11 -7.40 -15.51
C PRO A 47 -12.51 -6.77 -15.32
N PRO A 48 -12.83 -6.31 -14.11
CA PRO A 48 -14.15 -5.77 -13.81
C PRO A 48 -14.35 -4.44 -14.55
N GLU A 49 -15.60 -4.13 -14.88
CA GLU A 49 -15.95 -2.89 -15.58
C GLU A 49 -15.44 -1.63 -14.87
N SER A 50 -15.46 -1.63 -13.53
CA SER A 50 -14.93 -0.53 -12.72
C SER A 50 -13.43 -0.29 -12.94
N PHE A 51 -12.66 -1.34 -13.24
CA PHE A 51 -11.25 -1.21 -13.57
C PHE A 51 -11.03 -0.69 -14.98
N LEU A 52 -11.85 -1.12 -15.95
CA LEU A 52 -11.77 -0.67 -17.33
C LEU A 52 -12.13 0.81 -17.52
N LYS A 53 -12.98 1.36 -16.64
CA LYS A 53 -13.32 2.80 -16.63
C LYS A 53 -12.15 3.71 -16.23
N LEU A 54 -11.13 3.18 -15.57
CA LEU A 54 -9.98 3.95 -15.11
C LEU A 54 -9.02 4.25 -16.27
N THR A 55 -8.31 5.38 -16.15
CA THR A 55 -7.19 5.69 -17.05
C THR A 55 -6.04 4.69 -16.87
N GLU A 56 -5.19 4.53 -17.87
CA GLU A 56 -4.05 3.58 -17.83
C GLU A 56 -3.14 3.80 -16.61
N LYS A 57 -2.89 5.07 -16.23
CA LYS A 57 -2.08 5.40 -15.04
C LYS A 57 -2.80 5.01 -13.73
N GLN A 58 -4.10 5.23 -13.63
CA GLN A 58 -4.89 4.78 -12.48
C GLN A 58 -4.95 3.25 -12.39
N GLN A 59 -5.06 2.56 -13.53
CA GLN A 59 -5.00 1.10 -13.59
C GLN A 59 -3.65 0.58 -13.09
N LYS A 60 -2.53 1.14 -13.55
CA LYS A 60 -1.18 0.81 -13.05
C LYS A 60 -1.08 1.02 -11.53
N PHE A 61 -1.64 2.12 -11.02
CA PHE A 61 -1.66 2.42 -9.59
C PHE A 61 -2.42 1.35 -8.79
N VAL A 62 -3.61 0.95 -9.25
CA VAL A 62 -4.42 -0.09 -8.60
C VAL A 62 -3.70 -1.44 -8.63
N VAL A 63 -3.06 -1.80 -9.74
CA VAL A 63 -2.28 -3.04 -9.87
C VAL A 63 -1.05 -3.03 -8.96
N ALA A 64 -0.32 -1.91 -8.85
CA ALA A 64 0.80 -1.75 -7.94
C ALA A 64 0.36 -1.93 -6.47
N LYS A 65 -0.80 -1.38 -6.09
CA LYS A 65 -1.38 -1.59 -4.76
C LYS A 65 -1.76 -3.05 -4.49
N LEU A 66 -2.33 -3.75 -5.48
CA LEU A 66 -2.65 -5.17 -5.35
C LEU A 66 -1.40 -6.03 -5.14
N LYS A 67 -0.25 -5.61 -5.66
CA LYS A 67 1.06 -6.23 -5.39
C LYS A 67 1.62 -5.92 -4.00
N GLY A 68 0.91 -5.13 -3.17
CA GLY A 68 1.31 -4.78 -1.82
C GLY A 68 2.22 -3.55 -1.71
N LYS A 69 2.38 -2.76 -2.78
CA LYS A 69 3.15 -1.51 -2.71
C LYS A 69 2.39 -0.44 -1.92
N SER A 70 3.12 0.43 -1.23
CA SER A 70 2.54 1.57 -0.51
C SER A 70 1.89 2.56 -1.47
N ASN A 71 1.00 3.43 -0.97
CA ASN A 71 0.36 4.47 -1.80
C ASN A 71 1.39 5.37 -2.49
N THR A 72 2.44 5.78 -1.78
CA THR A 72 3.52 6.61 -2.32
C THR A 72 4.33 5.86 -3.38
N SER A 73 4.70 4.60 -3.12
CA SER A 73 5.47 3.80 -4.09
C SER A 73 4.66 3.48 -5.35
N SER A 74 3.36 3.19 -5.19
CA SER A 74 2.44 2.94 -6.30
C SER A 74 2.25 4.19 -7.17
N ALA A 75 2.15 5.37 -6.55
CA ALA A 75 2.05 6.64 -7.27
C ALA A 75 3.36 6.96 -8.02
N MET A 76 4.51 6.73 -7.36
CA MET A 76 5.83 6.93 -7.96
C MET A 76 6.00 6.11 -9.25
N GLU A 77 5.60 4.82 -9.23
CA GLU A 77 5.71 3.92 -10.38
C GLU A 77 4.69 4.21 -11.49
N SER A 78 3.49 4.69 -11.14
CA SER A 78 2.38 4.82 -12.10
C SER A 78 2.32 6.20 -12.77
N TYR A 79 2.88 7.22 -12.13
CA TYR A 79 2.83 8.61 -12.58
C TYR A 79 4.20 9.25 -12.75
N ASP A 80 5.29 8.49 -12.58
CA ASP A 80 6.68 8.94 -12.73
C ASP A 80 6.94 10.25 -11.96
N CYS A 81 6.57 10.27 -10.68
CA CYS A 81 6.69 11.47 -9.87
C CYS A 81 8.16 11.90 -9.71
N GLY A 82 8.46 13.18 -9.92
CA GLY A 82 9.83 13.69 -9.77
C GLY A 82 10.34 13.78 -8.32
N SER A 83 9.45 13.64 -7.32
CA SER A 83 9.82 13.71 -5.90
C SER A 83 8.95 12.82 -5.03
N MET A 84 9.48 12.41 -3.87
CA MET A 84 8.71 11.61 -2.91
C MET A 84 7.53 12.39 -2.30
N GLY A 85 7.69 13.70 -2.11
CA GLY A 85 6.63 14.58 -1.60
C GLY A 85 5.42 14.64 -2.53
N SER A 86 5.66 14.81 -3.84
CA SER A 86 4.58 14.80 -4.84
C SER A 86 3.89 13.43 -4.91
N ALA A 87 4.65 12.34 -4.88
CA ALA A 87 4.10 10.99 -4.87
C ALA A 87 3.24 10.69 -3.63
N ARG A 88 3.59 11.23 -2.45
CA ARG A 88 2.81 11.05 -1.21
C ARG A 88 1.45 11.73 -1.30
N GLN A 89 1.42 12.99 -1.73
CA GLN A 89 0.17 13.74 -1.91
C GLN A 89 -0.71 13.10 -2.99
N LEU A 90 -0.12 12.75 -4.14
CA LEU A 90 -0.83 12.11 -5.23
C LEU A 90 -1.37 10.73 -4.83
N GLY A 91 -0.55 9.90 -4.18
CA GLY A 91 -0.94 8.58 -3.70
C GLY A 91 -2.08 8.64 -2.68
N GLN A 92 -2.08 9.65 -1.79
CA GLN A 92 -3.19 9.85 -0.84
C GLN A 92 -4.47 10.30 -1.55
N ARG A 93 -4.38 11.23 -2.51
CA ARG A 93 -5.53 11.67 -3.31
C ARG A 93 -6.15 10.51 -4.10
N LEU A 94 -5.33 9.75 -4.83
CA LEU A 94 -5.79 8.58 -5.60
C LEU A 94 -6.36 7.49 -4.69
N ASN A 95 -5.81 7.31 -3.49
CA ASN A 95 -6.36 6.36 -2.54
C ASN A 95 -7.75 6.77 -2.01
N ASN A 96 -8.06 8.06 -1.97
CA ASN A 96 -9.37 8.53 -1.50
C ASN A 96 -10.40 8.66 -2.63
N ASP A 97 -9.99 8.41 -3.88
CA ASP A 97 -10.87 8.43 -5.05
C ASP A 97 -11.82 7.21 -5.02
N PRO A 98 -13.15 7.42 -5.02
CA PRO A 98 -14.14 6.34 -4.93
C PRO A 98 -14.09 5.38 -6.12
N ASP A 99 -13.73 5.85 -7.33
CA ASP A 99 -13.68 5.00 -8.52
C ASP A 99 -12.50 4.02 -8.42
N ILE A 100 -11.36 4.52 -7.96
CA ILE A 100 -10.16 3.72 -7.70
C ILE A 100 -10.41 2.69 -6.60
N GLN A 101 -11.09 3.08 -5.51
CA GLN A 101 -11.45 2.14 -4.44
C GLN A 101 -12.43 1.06 -4.91
N THR A 102 -13.40 1.43 -5.73
CA THR A 102 -14.37 0.49 -6.31
C THR A 102 -13.66 -0.52 -7.22
N ALA A 103 -12.77 -0.06 -8.09
CA ALA A 103 -11.97 -0.93 -8.95
C ALA A 103 -11.04 -1.86 -8.14
N TYR A 104 -10.35 -1.31 -7.14
CA TYR A 104 -9.47 -2.07 -6.24
C TYR A 104 -10.22 -3.18 -5.50
N HIS A 105 -11.40 -2.87 -4.95
CA HIS A 105 -12.22 -3.86 -4.25
C HIS A 105 -12.83 -4.91 -5.20
N ALA A 106 -13.21 -4.53 -6.42
CA ALA A 106 -13.69 -5.46 -7.43
C ALA A 106 -12.60 -6.47 -7.82
N LEU A 107 -11.36 -6.01 -8.02
CA LEU A 107 -10.22 -6.89 -8.30
C LEU A 107 -9.89 -7.82 -7.12
N LEU A 108 -9.93 -7.32 -5.88
CA LEU A 108 -9.78 -8.17 -4.70
C LEU A 108 -10.85 -9.26 -4.62
N TYR A 109 -12.09 -8.93 -4.98
CA TYR A 109 -13.17 -9.90 -5.04
C TYR A 109 -12.94 -10.96 -6.12
N GLN A 110 -12.46 -10.55 -7.30
CA GLN A 110 -12.12 -11.45 -8.40
C GLN A 110 -11.03 -12.46 -8.04
N VAL A 111 -9.99 -12.03 -7.30
CA VAL A 111 -8.94 -12.91 -6.77
C VAL A 111 -9.45 -13.79 -5.60
N GLY A 112 -10.65 -13.54 -5.09
CA GLY A 112 -11.25 -14.29 -4.00
C GLY A 112 -10.84 -13.81 -2.60
N ILE A 113 -10.20 -12.63 -2.50
CA ILE A 113 -9.79 -11.98 -1.24
C ILE A 113 -10.75 -10.83 -0.94
N GLY A 114 -12.06 -11.05 -1.10
CA GLY A 114 -13.10 -10.07 -0.76
C GLY A 114 -13.18 -9.75 0.74
N LYS A 115 -13.99 -8.76 1.11
CA LYS A 115 -14.17 -8.33 2.51
C LYS A 115 -14.53 -9.50 3.45
N ARG A 116 -15.51 -10.32 3.05
CA ARG A 116 -15.94 -11.50 3.82
C ARG A 116 -14.80 -12.50 4.06
N ARG A 117 -14.04 -12.83 3.01
CA ARG A 117 -12.92 -13.78 3.12
C ARG A 117 -11.85 -13.27 4.08
N ARG A 118 -11.54 -11.97 4.04
CA ARG A 118 -10.58 -11.36 4.98
C ARG A 118 -11.09 -11.40 6.43
N ALA A 119 -12.38 -11.16 6.65
CA ALA A 119 -12.99 -11.28 7.98
C ALA A 119 -12.95 -12.73 8.50
N GLU A 120 -13.27 -13.71 7.65
CA GLU A 120 -13.14 -15.14 7.99
C GLU A 120 -11.70 -15.50 8.36
N ARG A 121 -10.71 -15.02 7.60
CA ARG A 121 -9.30 -15.23 7.92
C ARG A 121 -8.86 -14.56 9.21
N LEU A 122 -9.39 -13.37 9.51
CA LEU A 122 -9.12 -12.72 10.79
C LEU A 122 -9.67 -13.52 11.96
N ARG A 123 -10.90 -14.04 11.85
CA ARG A 123 -11.48 -14.95 12.86
C ARG A 123 -10.60 -16.18 13.05
N ASP A 124 -10.17 -16.84 11.96
CA ASP A 124 -9.30 -18.01 12.04
C ASP A 124 -7.97 -17.71 12.77
N ILE A 125 -7.43 -16.48 12.63
CA ILE A 125 -6.21 -16.03 13.33
C ILE A 125 -6.49 -15.77 14.81
N VAL A 126 -7.61 -15.14 15.15
CA VAL A 126 -8.01 -14.88 16.54
C VAL A 126 -8.22 -16.20 17.30
N GLU A 127 -8.80 -17.20 16.65
CA GLU A 127 -9.05 -18.54 17.19
C GLU A 127 -7.82 -19.47 17.10
N ALA A 128 -6.65 -18.97 16.68
CA ALA A 128 -5.45 -19.76 16.58
C ALA A 128 -4.99 -20.27 17.96
N LYS A 129 -4.54 -21.53 18.02
CA LYS A 129 -4.02 -22.15 19.26
C LYS A 129 -2.77 -21.46 19.80
N ASP A 130 -1.96 -20.90 18.91
CA ASP A 130 -0.77 -20.14 19.30
C ASP A 130 -1.19 -18.76 19.82
N LEU A 131 -0.95 -18.54 21.11
CA LEU A 131 -1.30 -17.30 21.79
C LEU A 131 -0.62 -16.08 21.18
N THR A 132 0.57 -16.23 20.58
CA THR A 132 1.27 -15.09 19.94
C THR A 132 0.58 -14.65 18.65
N VAL A 133 0.05 -15.62 17.89
CA VAL A 133 -0.71 -15.38 16.66
C VAL A 133 -2.10 -14.83 17.00
N SER A 134 -2.76 -15.42 18.00
CA SER A 134 -4.06 -14.95 18.50
C SER A 134 -3.98 -13.52 19.02
N ALA A 135 -2.95 -13.18 19.81
CA ALA A 135 -2.72 -11.83 20.32
C ALA A 135 -2.59 -10.80 19.19
N ARG A 136 -1.84 -11.11 18.13
CA ARG A 136 -1.75 -10.24 16.93
C ARG A 136 -3.07 -10.10 16.19
N GLY A 137 -3.85 -11.17 16.11
CA GLY A 137 -5.20 -11.15 15.52
C GLY A 137 -6.14 -10.22 16.30
N ILE A 138 -6.13 -10.33 17.63
CA ILE A 138 -6.93 -9.48 18.53
C ILE A 138 -6.48 -8.02 18.42
N GLU A 139 -5.18 -7.74 18.42
CA GLU A 139 -4.65 -6.38 18.25
C GLU A 139 -5.10 -5.78 16.90
N LEU A 140 -5.02 -6.55 15.82
CA LEU A 140 -5.48 -6.10 14.51
C LEU A 140 -7.00 -5.85 14.50
N ALA A 141 -7.79 -6.72 15.12
CA ALA A 141 -9.24 -6.56 15.23
C ALA A 141 -9.59 -5.28 16.00
N ALA A 142 -8.96 -5.04 17.15
CA ALA A 142 -9.15 -3.84 17.96
C ALA A 142 -8.76 -2.55 17.21
N LYS A 143 -7.68 -2.58 16.40
CA LYS A 143 -7.32 -1.46 15.50
C LYS A 143 -8.39 -1.21 14.44
N LEU A 144 -8.99 -2.26 13.87
CA LEU A 144 -10.03 -2.13 12.85
C LEU A 144 -11.36 -1.63 13.43
N CYS A 145 -11.68 -1.99 14.68
CA CYS A 145 -12.83 -1.47 15.42
C CYS A 145 -12.62 -0.05 15.95
N GLY A 146 -11.38 0.46 15.93
CA GLY A 146 -11.02 1.79 16.44
C GLY A 146 -10.88 1.87 17.96
N GLU A 147 -10.84 0.73 18.66
CA GLU A 147 -10.63 0.65 20.11
C GLU A 147 -9.19 1.02 20.49
N LEU A 148 -8.24 0.62 19.64
CA LEU A 148 -6.83 1.03 19.76
C LEU A 148 -6.59 2.29 18.93
N ARG A 149 -6.74 3.45 19.57
CA ARG A 149 -6.20 4.70 19.02
C ARG A 149 -4.68 4.70 19.14
N THR A 150 -4.00 4.61 18.00
CA THR A 150 -2.59 4.99 17.91
C THR A 150 -2.55 6.48 17.68
N ASP A 151 -2.73 7.25 18.76
CA ASP A 151 -2.52 8.69 18.70
C ASP A 151 -1.03 8.90 18.43
N ASN A 152 -0.69 9.21 17.17
CA ASN A 152 0.64 9.64 16.81
C ASN A 152 0.81 11.04 17.40
N ILE A 153 1.46 11.11 18.57
CA ILE A 153 1.89 12.38 19.14
C ILE A 153 3.06 12.85 18.29
N ASP A 154 2.79 13.76 17.35
CA ASP A 154 3.83 14.50 16.65
C ASP A 154 4.51 15.43 17.66
N ILE A 155 5.55 14.91 18.33
CA ILE A 155 6.43 15.72 19.17
C ILE A 155 7.25 16.59 18.23
N THR A 156 6.70 17.76 17.89
CA THR A 156 7.43 18.79 17.18
C THR A 156 8.32 19.48 18.20
N VAL A 157 9.58 19.03 18.31
CA VAL A 157 10.58 19.69 19.17
C VAL A 157 10.97 21.01 18.49
N ASN A 158 10.16 22.05 18.69
CA ASN A 158 10.36 23.39 18.14
C ASN A 158 11.39 24.24 18.92
N ASN A 159 12.36 23.61 19.58
CA ASN A 159 13.39 24.32 20.34
C ASN A 159 14.75 24.37 19.63
N TYR A 160 14.78 24.24 18.31
CA TYR A 160 15.97 24.51 17.49
C TYR A 160 15.76 25.85 16.77
N ASP A 161 16.05 26.96 17.46
CA ASP A 161 16.29 28.22 16.76
C ASP A 161 17.79 28.26 16.40
N PRO A 162 18.17 27.97 15.14
CA PRO A 162 19.56 27.98 14.73
C PRO A 162 20.22 29.35 14.94
N ARG A 163 19.44 30.44 15.01
CA ARG A 163 19.97 31.80 15.27
C ARG A 163 20.46 31.98 16.69
N ALA A 164 19.74 31.42 17.68
CA ALA A 164 20.14 31.46 19.08
C ALA A 164 21.43 30.66 19.32
N ILE A 165 21.60 29.53 18.63
CA ILE A 165 22.82 28.73 18.69
C ILE A 165 24.00 29.49 18.06
N THR A 166 23.81 30.12 16.91
CA THR A 166 24.87 30.91 16.29
C THR A 166 25.27 32.13 17.10
N ALA A 167 24.32 32.80 17.77
CA ALA A 167 24.60 33.92 18.66
C ALA A 167 25.42 33.46 19.87
N GLY A 168 25.04 32.37 20.53
CA GLY A 168 25.81 31.82 21.66
C GLY A 168 27.21 31.33 21.26
N ILE A 169 27.39 30.79 20.05
CA ILE A 169 28.72 30.43 19.53
C ILE A 169 29.58 31.67 19.28
N GLN A 170 28.99 32.79 18.86
CA GLN A 170 29.72 34.05 18.65
C GLN A 170 30.14 34.68 19.97
N GLU A 171 29.25 34.72 20.96
CA GLU A 171 29.55 35.23 22.31
C GLU A 171 30.69 34.43 22.97
N LEU A 172 30.65 33.09 22.90
CA LEU A 172 31.73 32.24 23.41
C LEU A 172 33.07 32.46 22.70
N ARG A 173 33.05 32.72 21.38
CA ARG A 173 34.28 33.04 20.63
C ARG A 173 34.87 34.37 21.09
N GLN A 174 34.02 35.37 21.34
CA GLN A 174 34.47 36.67 21.80
C GLN A 174 35.10 36.59 23.20
N MET A 175 34.49 35.85 24.13
CA MET A 175 35.06 35.63 25.46
C MET A 175 36.42 34.89 25.42
N ILE A 176 36.60 33.97 24.46
CA ILE A 176 37.89 33.26 24.28
C ILE A 176 38.97 34.20 23.73
N GLU A 177 38.62 35.14 22.84
CA GLU A 177 39.57 36.14 22.34
C GLU A 177 39.97 37.12 23.45
N GLU A 178 39.00 37.62 24.22
CA GLU A 178 39.26 38.51 25.36
C GLU A 178 40.15 37.83 26.42
N ALA A 179 39.89 36.56 26.75
CA ALA A 179 40.75 35.80 27.67
C ALA A 179 42.18 35.58 27.14
N LYS A 180 42.36 35.44 25.82
CA LYS A 180 43.69 35.32 25.19
C LYS A 180 44.45 36.64 25.19
N GLU A 181 43.76 37.77 25.00
CA GLU A 181 44.37 39.10 25.11
C GLU A 181 44.80 39.40 26.55
N GLU A 182 44.01 38.98 27.53
CA GLU A 182 44.39 39.07 28.95
C GLU A 182 45.62 38.20 29.27
N GLU A 183 45.67 36.95 28.79
CA GLU A 183 46.84 36.08 28.95
C GLU A 183 48.10 36.64 28.25
N ALA A 184 47.97 37.21 27.05
CA ALA A 184 49.09 37.83 26.33
C ALA A 184 49.64 39.05 27.08
N ASN A 185 48.77 39.91 27.61
CA ASN A 185 49.17 41.07 28.41
C ASN A 185 49.79 40.69 29.77
N THR A 186 49.45 39.53 30.33
CA THR A 186 50.08 39.08 31.59
C THR A 186 51.49 38.52 31.39
N ILE A 187 51.79 37.96 30.21
CA ILE A 187 53.10 37.39 29.88
C ILE A 187 54.13 38.51 29.64
N ASP A 188 53.76 39.57 28.93
CA ASP A 188 54.66 40.72 28.64
C ASP A 188 55.12 41.46 29.91
N ILE A 189 54.30 41.49 30.97
CA ILE A 189 54.67 42.13 32.25
C ILE A 189 55.69 41.29 33.03
N THR A 190 55.78 39.99 32.78
CA THR A 190 56.72 39.09 33.48
C THR A 190 58.09 38.93 32.81
N GLU A 191 58.26 39.41 31.57
CA GLU A 191 59.57 39.40 30.88
C GLU A 191 60.40 40.69 31.08
N GLU A 192 59.83 41.74 31.67
CA GLU A 192 60.52 43.02 31.99
C GLU A 192 60.97 43.18 33.46
N VAL A 193 60.97 42.12 34.28
CA VAL A 193 61.50 42.14 35.67
C VAL A 193 62.80 41.37 35.82
#